data_AF-A0A238L2B0-F1
#
_entry.id   AF-A0A238L2B0-F1
#
_cell.length_a   1.000
_cell.length_b   1.000
_cell.length_c   1.000
_cell.angle_alpha   90.00
_cell.angle_beta   90.00
_cell.angle_gamma   90.00
#
_symmetry.space_group_name_H-M   'P 1'
#
loop_
_entity.id
_entity.type
_entity.pdbx_description
1 polymer ?
#
loop_
_entity_poly.entity_id
_entity_poly.type
_entity_poly.pdbx_seq_one_letter_code
_entity_poly.pdbx_strand_id
1 'polypeptide(L)'
;MNGNKKVIVYLNDALRSVLNAVSQYWLHCRMQEDRGFGHMAKKSRDENIEEMKHADKNNARFLFLGGHPNLHKLAPLRIGQTPSETLSATWPQNTVRGA
;
A
#
# COMPACT_ATOMS: atom_id res chain seq x y z
N MET A 1 -11.87 -13.10 -19.33
CA MET A 1 -12.68 -12.01 -19.93
C MET A 1 -11.72 -10.91 -20.33
N ASN A 2 -11.84 -10.29 -21.52
CA ASN A 2 -10.92 -9.21 -21.92
C ASN A 2 -11.46 -7.86 -21.45
N GLY A 3 -10.83 -7.27 -20.43
CA GLY A 3 -11.21 -5.97 -19.89
C GLY A 3 -10.85 -4.79 -20.78
N ASN A 4 -11.43 -3.62 -20.47
CA ASN A 4 -11.05 -2.38 -21.12
C ASN A 4 -9.58 -2.03 -20.79
N LYS A 5 -8.78 -1.73 -21.83
CA LYS A 5 -7.35 -1.40 -21.69
C LYS A 5 -7.08 -0.28 -20.68
N LYS A 6 -7.92 0.77 -20.65
CA LYS A 6 -7.77 1.88 -19.69
C LYS A 6 -7.95 1.41 -18.25
N VAL A 7 -8.94 0.55 -18.01
CA VAL A 7 -9.20 -0.02 -16.67
C VAL A 7 -8.02 -0.86 -16.20
N ILE A 8 -7.42 -1.66 -17.09
CA ILE A 8 -6.23 -2.46 -16.78
C ILE A 8 -5.06 -1.55 -16.37
N VAL A 9 -4.83 -0.44 -17.08
CA VAL A 9 -3.78 0.54 -16.71
C VAL A 9 -4.02 1.10 -15.31
N TYR A 10 -5.23 1.59 -15.03
CA TYR A 10 -5.56 2.13 -13.71
C TYR A 10 -5.45 1.09 -12.58
N LEU A 11 -5.84 -0.15 -12.84
CA LEU A 11 -5.70 -1.24 -11.88
C LEU A 11 -4.23 -1.58 -11.60
N ASN A 12 -3.35 -1.52 -12.60
CA ASN A 12 -1.92 -1.72 -12.38
C ASN A 12 -1.31 -0.58 -11.56
N ASP A 13 -1.71 0.67 -11.79
CA ASP A 13 -1.26 1.81 -10.99
C ASP A 13 -1.78 1.74 -9.55
N ALA A 14 -3.06 1.36 -9.37
CA ALA A 14 -3.63 1.11 -8.05
C ALA A 14 -2.90 -0.02 -7.32
N LEU A 15 -2.59 -1.13 -8.01
CA LEU A 15 -1.84 -2.26 -7.47
C LEU A 15 -0.44 -1.84 -7.01
N ARG A 16 0.27 -1.01 -7.79
CA ARG A 16 1.57 -0.48 -7.40
C ARG A 16 1.48 0.47 -6.20
N SER A 17 0.41 1.28 -6.13
CA SER A 17 0.17 2.18 -4.99
C SER A 17 -0.05 1.41 -3.69
N VAL A 18 -0.91 0.37 -3.70
CA VAL A 18 -1.14 -0.44 -2.50
C VAL A 18 0.10 -1.23 -2.07
N LEU A 19 0.92 -1.72 -3.01
CA LEU A 19 2.18 -2.41 -2.66
C LEU A 19 3.23 -1.46 -2.04
N ASN A 20 3.24 -0.20 -2.46
CA ASN A 20 4.03 0.84 -1.79
C ASN A 20 3.55 1.12 -0.38
N ALA A 21 2.23 1.17 -0.17
CA ALA A 21 1.64 1.35 1.14
C ALA A 21 1.97 0.15 2.04
N VAL A 22 1.81 -1.08 1.55
CA VAL A 22 2.23 -2.31 2.24
C VAL A 22 3.69 -2.22 2.68
N SER A 23 4.60 -1.87 1.78
CA SER A 23 6.02 -1.80 2.10
C SER A 23 6.34 -0.74 3.18
N GLN A 24 5.72 0.44 3.10
CA GLN A 24 5.92 1.51 4.08
C GLN A 24 5.33 1.16 5.45
N TYR A 25 4.08 0.72 5.51
CA TYR A 25 3.44 0.34 6.77
C TYR A 25 4.19 -0.79 7.47
N TRP A 26 4.70 -1.76 6.70
CA TRP A 26 5.46 -2.88 7.27
C TRP A 26 6.77 -2.44 7.90
N LEU A 27 7.52 -1.55 7.23
CA LEU A 27 8.75 -1.03 7.81
C LEU A 27 8.46 -0.11 9.01
N HIS A 28 7.50 0.81 8.88
CA HIS A 28 7.14 1.74 9.96
C HIS A 28 6.65 1.01 11.21
N CYS A 29 5.85 -0.05 11.09
CA CYS A 29 5.38 -0.76 12.27
C CYS A 29 6.54 -1.42 13.04
N ARG A 30 7.56 -1.96 12.33
CA ARG A 30 8.77 -2.51 12.96
C ARG A 30 9.64 -1.43 13.60
N MET A 31 9.82 -0.30 12.92
CA MET A 31 10.54 0.85 13.49
C MET A 31 9.85 1.41 14.75
N GLN A 32 8.51 1.45 14.76
CA GLN A 32 7.74 1.89 15.92
C GLN A 32 7.85 0.90 17.08
N GLU A 33 7.80 -0.41 16.80
CA GLU A 33 7.97 -1.48 17.78
C GLU A 33 9.35 -1.44 18.45
N ASP A 34 10.41 -1.35 17.64
CA ASP A 34 11.81 -1.22 18.09
C ASP A 34 12.02 -0.04 19.04
N ARG A 35 11.29 1.05 18.81
CA ARG A 35 11.37 2.29 19.61
C ARG A 35 10.41 2.32 20.80
N GLY A 36 9.71 1.22 21.08
CA GLY A 36 8.79 1.11 22.21
C GLY A 36 7.40 1.72 22.00
N PHE A 37 7.04 2.15 20.78
CA PHE A 37 5.71 2.70 20.46
C PHE A 37 4.69 1.59 20.17
N GLY A 38 4.52 0.64 21.10
CA GLY A 38 3.76 -0.60 20.87
C GLY A 38 2.31 -0.41 20.37
N HIS A 39 1.58 0.59 20.88
CA HIS A 39 0.22 0.87 20.42
C HIS A 39 0.19 1.36 18.96
N MET A 40 1.10 2.25 18.60
CA MET A 40 1.23 2.77 17.23
C MET A 40 1.66 1.65 16.28
N ALA A 41 2.66 0.85 16.68
CA ALA A 41 3.13 -0.30 15.92
C ALA A 41 2.00 -1.29 15.61
N LYS A 42 1.15 -1.60 16.61
CA LYS A 42 -0.03 -2.45 16.41
C LYS A 42 -0.97 -1.84 15.37
N LYS A 43 -1.29 -0.55 15.48
CA LYS A 43 -2.18 0.11 14.52
C LYS A 43 -1.60 0.12 13.11
N SER A 44 -0.33 0.48 12.93
CA SER A 44 0.35 0.43 11.63
C SER A 44 0.43 -0.98 11.05
N ARG A 45 0.52 -2.02 11.89
CA ARG A 45 0.43 -3.42 11.46
C ARG A 45 -0.98 -3.80 10.99
N ASP A 46 -2.01 -3.34 11.69
CA ASP A 46 -3.40 -3.59 11.29
C ASP A 46 -3.70 -2.94 9.91
N GLU A 47 -3.23 -1.70 9.70
CA GLU A 47 -3.32 -1.00 8.40
C GLU A 47 -2.52 -1.73 7.30
N ASN A 48 -1.32 -2.22 7.61
CA ASN A 48 -0.52 -3.01 6.66
C ASN A 48 -1.30 -4.23 6.13
N ILE A 49 -1.96 -4.97 7.02
CA ILE A 49 -2.74 -6.16 6.68
C ILE A 49 -3.96 -5.77 5.83
N GLU A 50 -4.58 -4.62 6.10
CA GLU A 50 -5.67 -4.11 5.29
C GLU A 50 -5.21 -3.81 3.85
N GLU A 51 -4.06 -3.15 3.68
CA GLU A 51 -3.51 -2.88 2.34
C GLU A 51 -3.12 -4.16 1.59
N MET A 52 -2.63 -5.19 2.29
CA MET A 52 -2.39 -6.50 1.68
C MET A 52 -3.67 -7.12 1.11
N LYS A 53 -4.81 -6.97 1.81
CA LYS A 53 -6.12 -7.43 1.30
C LYS A 53 -6.57 -6.62 0.08
N HIS A 54 -6.25 -5.33 0.01
CA HIS A 54 -6.53 -4.52 -1.18
C HIS A 54 -5.65 -4.91 -2.36
N ALA A 55 -4.36 -5.18 -2.13
CA ALA A 55 -3.46 -5.69 -3.15
C ALA A 55 -3.97 -7.01 -3.74
N ASP A 56 -4.42 -7.94 -2.89
CA ASP A 56 -4.98 -9.21 -3.33
C ASP A 56 -6.24 -9.03 -4.20
N LYS A 57 -7.21 -8.23 -3.74
CA LYS A 57 -8.43 -7.92 -4.51
C LYS A 57 -8.13 -7.27 -5.86
N ASN A 58 -7.21 -6.30 -5.89
CA ASN A 58 -6.80 -5.61 -7.11
C ASN A 58 -6.12 -6.57 -8.08
N ASN A 59 -5.21 -7.42 -7.58
CA ASN A 59 -4.51 -8.40 -8.38
C ASN A 59 -5.47 -9.45 -8.96
N ALA A 60 -6.38 -9.99 -8.15
CA ALA A 60 -7.40 -10.93 -8.60
C ALA A 60 -8.29 -10.32 -9.70
N ARG A 61 -8.75 -9.07 -9.52
CA ARG A 61 -9.55 -8.37 -10.54
C ARG A 61 -8.75 -8.12 -11.82
N PHE A 62 -7.50 -7.73 -11.68
CA PHE A 62 -6.61 -7.44 -12.79
C PHE A 62 -6.33 -8.69 -13.64
N LEU A 63 -6.03 -9.83 -13.01
CA LEU A 63 -5.83 -11.12 -13.68
C LEU A 63 -7.13 -11.60 -14.35
N PHE A 64 -8.28 -11.46 -13.69
CA PHE A 64 -9.59 -11.81 -14.26
C PHE A 64 -9.90 -11.06 -15.57
N LEU A 65 -9.44 -9.82 -15.68
CA LEU A 65 -9.57 -8.98 -16.87
C LEU A 65 -8.52 -9.26 -17.95
N GLY A 66 -7.65 -10.24 -17.74
CA GLY A 66 -6.60 -10.66 -18.69
C GLY A 66 -5.36 -9.75 -18.67
N GLY A 67 -5.16 -8.97 -17.61
CA GLY A 67 -3.95 -8.16 -17.46
C GLY A 67 -2.74 -9.01 -17.08
N HIS A 68 -1.53 -8.48 -17.36
CA HIS A 68 -0.26 -9.03 -16.86
C HIS A 68 0.41 -8.03 -15.89
N PRO A 69 0.49 -8.33 -14.57
CA PRO A 69 0.82 -7.31 -13.58
C PRO A 69 2.30 -6.99 -13.63
N ASN A 70 2.67 -5.71 -13.61
CA ASN A 70 4.07 -5.29 -13.56
C ASN A 70 4.40 -4.69 -12.20
N LEU A 71 5.06 -5.51 -11.39
CA LEU A 71 5.46 -5.17 -10.03
C LEU A 71 6.96 -4.91 -9.90
N HIS A 72 7.71 -4.89 -11.00
CA HIS A 72 9.17 -4.73 -10.99
C HIS A 72 9.61 -3.32 -10.59
N LYS A 73 8.76 -2.31 -10.82
CA LYS A 73 9.05 -0.91 -10.51
C LYS A 73 7.99 -0.35 -9.59
N LEU A 74 8.39 -0.11 -8.35
CA LEU A 74 7.60 0.57 -7.35
C LEU A 74 8.07 2.03 -7.22
N ALA A 75 7.17 2.95 -6.84
CA ALA A 75 7.59 4.32 -6.57
C ALA A 75 8.46 4.36 -5.30
N PRO A 76 9.37 5.33 -5.16
CA PRO A 76 10.19 5.45 -3.96
C PRO A 76 9.35 5.52 -2.68
N LEU A 77 9.77 4.77 -1.66
CA LEU A 77 9.13 4.78 -0.36
C LEU A 77 9.45 6.09 0.38
N ARG A 78 8.50 6.58 1.19
CA ARG A 78 8.72 7.70 2.10
C ARG A 78 8.87 7.12 3.51
N ILE A 79 10.10 7.04 4.00
CA ILE A 79 10.39 6.44 5.31
C ILE A 79 10.62 7.53 6.34
N GLY A 80 9.68 7.66 7.27
CA GLY A 80 9.77 8.62 8.37
C GLY A 80 10.69 8.14 9.50
N GLN A 81 11.44 9.05 10.09
CA GLN A 81 12.36 8.78 11.20
C GLN A 81 11.81 9.22 12.55
N THR A 82 10.68 9.94 12.62
CA THR A 82 9.96 10.26 13.86
C THR A 82 8.51 9.75 13.79
N PRO A 83 7.81 9.58 14.93
CA PRO A 83 6.39 9.18 14.91
C PRO A 83 5.54 10.07 13.98
N SER A 84 5.74 11.40 14.05
CA SER A 84 5.06 12.37 13.18
C SER A 84 5.38 12.13 11.71
N GLU A 85 6.65 11.95 11.34
CA GLU A 85 7.04 11.67 9.97
C GLU A 85 6.50 10.33 9.46
N THR A 86 6.47 9.28 10.29
CA THR A 86 5.89 7.99 9.87
C THR A 86 4.40 8.11 9.55
N LEU A 87 3.67 8.94 10.30
CA LEU A 87 2.27 9.24 10.03
C LEU A 87 2.11 10.09 8.76
N SER A 88 2.86 11.18 8.62
CA SER A 88 2.81 12.07 7.46
C SER A 88 3.28 11.42 6.16
N ALA A 89 4.17 10.43 6.23
CA ALA A 89 4.61 9.67 5.06
C ALA A 89 3.50 8.77 4.52
N THR A 90 2.65 8.25 5.41
CA THR A 90 1.67 7.22 5.07
C THR A 90 0.25 7.78 4.87
N TRP A 91 -0.11 8.86 5.59
CA TRP A 91 -1.42 9.53 5.50
C TRP A 91 -1.81 10.02 4.09
N PRO A 92 -0.91 10.62 3.28
CA PRO A 92 -1.26 11.08 1.93
C PRO A 92 -1.64 9.96 0.96
N GLN A 93 -1.28 8.70 1.29
CA GLN A 93 -1.67 7.54 0.48
C GLN A 93 -3.10 7.09 0.78
N ASN A 94 -3.63 7.39 1.97
CA ASN A 94 -4.98 7.06 2.40
C ASN A 94 -6.03 8.16 2.14
N THR A 95 -5.63 9.38 1.79
CA THR A 95 -6.56 10.48 1.49
C THR A 95 -7.38 10.30 0.20
N VAL A 96 -7.07 9.29 -0.63
CA VAL A 96 -7.91 8.91 -1.78
C VAL A 96 -9.22 8.24 -1.33
N ARG A 97 -9.35 7.86 -0.05
CA ARG A 97 -10.53 7.18 0.49
C ARG A 97 -11.63 8.10 1.02
N GLY A 98 -11.50 9.42 0.84
CA GLY A 98 -12.42 10.43 1.38
C GLY A 98 -13.13 11.33 0.35
N ALA A 99 -13.10 10.98 -0.94
CA ALA A 99 -13.82 11.69 -2.00
C ALA A 99 -14.64 10.72 -2.85
#